data_AF-A0A258YRB8-F1
#
_entry.id   AF-A0A258YRB8-F1
#
_cell.length_a   1.000
_cell.length_b   1.000
_cell.length_c   1.000
_cell.angle_alpha   90.00
_cell.angle_beta   90.00
_cell.angle_gamma   90.00
#
_symmetry.space_group_name_H-M   'P 1'
#
loop_
_entity.id
_entity.type
_entity.pdbx_description
1 polymer ?
#
loop_
_entity_poly.entity_id
_entity_poly.type
_entity_poly.pdbx_seq_one_letter_code
_entity_poly.pdbx_strand_id
1 'polypeptide(L)'
;MKAASVHEIKQALMSNSSKELAELCLRLAKFKKENKELLTYLLFEAHNEEAYIAEVNQLITDEFSEIDPGQNLYFVKKTLRKILRIASKHIRYTGSKQAEVAILLHFSLSLKRSGIPFMKSTALANLYKQQIKKLNAAIGTLHEDLQYDYLQMMNEC
;
A
#
# COMPACT_ATOMS: atom_id res chain seq x y z
N MET A 1 -17.61 -22.16 -15.38
CA MET A 1 -16.71 -21.88 -16.53
C MET A 1 -15.28 -21.80 -16.02
N LYS A 2 -14.29 -22.36 -16.73
CA LYS A 2 -12.87 -22.30 -16.36
C LYS A 2 -12.28 -20.99 -16.86
N ALA A 3 -11.61 -20.23 -16.00
CA ALA A 3 -10.91 -19.02 -16.40
C ALA A 3 -9.67 -19.36 -17.25
N ALA A 4 -9.38 -18.54 -18.27
CA ALA A 4 -8.14 -18.63 -19.04
C ALA A 4 -6.92 -18.34 -18.16
N SER A 5 -5.78 -18.92 -18.49
CA SER A 5 -4.50 -18.65 -17.83
C SER A 5 -4.00 -17.23 -18.12
N VAL A 6 -3.12 -16.72 -17.26
CA VAL A 6 -2.47 -15.40 -17.46
C VAL A 6 -1.71 -15.34 -18.80
N HIS A 7 -1.14 -16.47 -19.23
CA HIS A 7 -0.42 -16.56 -20.49
C HIS A 7 -1.35 -16.42 -21.70
N GLU A 8 -2.47 -17.15 -21.71
CA GLU A 8 -3.50 -17.04 -22.78
C GLU A 8 -4.11 -15.64 -22.83
N ILE A 9 -4.42 -15.04 -21.68
CA ILE A 9 -4.92 -13.66 -21.60
C ILE A 9 -3.90 -12.69 -22.17
N LYS A 10 -2.62 -12.83 -21.82
CA LYS A 10 -1.55 -11.97 -22.37
C LYS A 10 -1.46 -12.09 -23.90
N GLN A 11 -1.45 -13.30 -24.45
CA GLN A 11 -1.40 -13.50 -25.91
C GLN A 11 -2.59 -12.84 -26.61
N ALA A 12 -3.80 -13.03 -26.08
CA ALA A 12 -5.00 -12.41 -26.62
C ALA A 12 -4.93 -10.88 -26.57
N LEU A 13 -4.49 -10.29 -25.46
CA LEU A 13 -4.32 -8.83 -25.38
C LEU A 13 -3.31 -8.31 -26.41
N MET A 14 -2.18 -9.00 -26.62
CA MET A 14 -1.15 -8.60 -27.59
C MET A 14 -1.62 -8.67 -29.05
N SER A 15 -2.69 -9.40 -29.36
CA SER A 15 -3.27 -9.46 -30.71
C SER A 15 -4.36 -8.41 -30.96
N ASN A 16 -4.76 -7.63 -29.96
CA ASN A 16 -5.77 -6.57 -30.11
C ASN A 16 -5.13 -5.27 -30.62
N SER A 17 -5.91 -4.48 -31.36
CA SER A 17 -5.56 -3.10 -31.68
C SER A 17 -5.61 -2.20 -30.43
N SER A 18 -4.96 -1.03 -30.50
CA SER A 18 -4.96 -0.06 -29.39
C SER A 18 -6.37 0.39 -28.99
N LYS A 19 -7.29 0.48 -29.95
CA LYS A 19 -8.69 0.88 -29.69
C LYS A 19 -9.43 -0.21 -28.92
N GLU A 20 -9.30 -1.47 -29.34
CA GLU A 20 -9.92 -2.61 -28.65
C GLU A 20 -9.37 -2.78 -27.23
N LEU A 21 -8.05 -2.60 -27.05
CA LEU A 21 -7.43 -2.60 -25.73
C LEU A 21 -8.00 -1.51 -24.82
N ALA A 22 -8.18 -0.29 -25.34
CA ALA A 22 -8.79 0.79 -24.57
C ALA A 22 -10.22 0.45 -24.14
N GLU A 23 -11.03 -0.13 -25.03
CA GLU A 23 -12.40 -0.56 -24.73
C GLU A 23 -12.45 -1.67 -23.67
N LEU A 24 -11.52 -2.64 -23.73
CA LEU A 24 -11.38 -3.68 -22.70
C LEU A 24 -10.99 -3.09 -21.34
N CYS A 25 -10.01 -2.19 -21.30
CA CYS A 25 -9.59 -1.50 -20.08
C CYS A 25 -10.74 -0.67 -19.47
N LEU A 26 -11.52 0.03 -20.31
CA LEU A 26 -12.70 0.78 -19.86
C LEU A 26 -13.77 -0.15 -19.27
N ARG A 27 -13.99 -1.32 -19.86
CA ARG A 27 -14.92 -2.31 -19.32
C ARG A 27 -14.45 -2.84 -17.96
N LEU A 28 -13.15 -3.11 -17.80
CA LEU A 28 -12.55 -3.50 -16.52
C LEU A 28 -12.72 -2.40 -15.47
N ALA A 29 -12.50 -1.14 -15.83
CA ALA A 29 -12.66 0.03 -14.96
C ALA A 29 -14.11 0.20 -14.47
N LYS A 30 -15.08 0.00 -15.36
CA LYS A 30 -16.51 0.04 -15.03
C LYS A 30 -16.95 -1.13 -14.15
N PHE A 31 -16.31 -2.29 -14.31
CA PHE A 31 -16.66 -3.50 -13.56
C PHE A 31 -16.24 -3.46 -12.09
N LYS A 32 -15.06 -2.88 -11.78
CA LYS A 32 -14.52 -2.89 -10.42
C LYS A 32 -13.80 -1.59 -10.06
N LYS A 33 -14.12 -1.05 -8.88
CA LYS A 33 -13.54 0.20 -8.37
C LYS A 33 -12.01 0.16 -8.36
N GLU A 34 -11.42 -0.93 -7.88
CA GLU A 34 -9.96 -1.07 -7.79
C GLU A 34 -9.27 -1.08 -9.15
N ASN A 35 -9.95 -1.50 -10.22
CA ASN A 35 -9.40 -1.43 -11.58
C ASN A 35 -9.37 0.03 -12.05
N LYS A 36 -10.42 0.80 -11.75
CA LYS A 36 -10.46 2.24 -12.04
C LYS A 36 -9.38 2.99 -11.26
N GLU A 37 -9.23 2.69 -9.96
CA GLU A 37 -8.18 3.29 -9.12
C GLU A 37 -6.77 2.97 -9.68
N LEU A 38 -6.49 1.70 -10.03
CA LEU A 38 -5.21 1.33 -10.63
C LEU A 38 -4.95 2.03 -11.97
N LEU A 39 -5.95 2.09 -12.86
CA LEU A 39 -5.81 2.81 -14.13
C LEU A 39 -5.61 4.31 -13.91
N THR A 40 -6.21 4.88 -12.86
CA THR A 40 -6.00 6.28 -12.49
C THR A 40 -4.53 6.50 -12.14
N TYR A 41 -3.97 5.64 -11.29
CA TYR A 41 -2.56 5.68 -10.96
C TYR A 41 -1.67 5.56 -12.20
N LEU A 42 -1.83 4.50 -12.99
CA LEU A 42 -0.97 4.19 -14.13
C LEU A 42 -1.00 5.29 -15.21
N LEU A 43 -2.14 5.91 -15.45
CA LEU A 43 -2.31 6.89 -16.53
C LEU A 43 -2.05 8.33 -16.10
N PHE A 44 -2.28 8.67 -14.82
CA PHE A 44 -2.28 10.06 -14.37
C PHE A 44 -1.36 10.36 -13.20
N GLU A 45 -0.93 9.40 -12.39
CA GLU A 45 -0.19 9.68 -11.15
C GLU A 45 1.22 9.07 -11.17
N ALA A 46 1.43 7.98 -11.91
CA ALA A 46 2.69 7.23 -11.94
C ALA A 46 3.91 8.04 -12.43
N HIS A 47 3.69 9.18 -13.09
CA HIS A 47 4.76 10.08 -13.52
C HIS A 47 5.35 10.92 -12.37
N ASN A 48 4.66 10.99 -11.23
CA ASN A 48 5.11 11.67 -10.02
C ASN A 48 4.83 10.79 -8.79
N GLU A 49 5.66 9.74 -8.64
CA GLU A 49 5.51 8.75 -7.56
C GLU A 49 5.65 9.39 -6.16
N GLU A 50 6.49 10.41 -6.00
CA GLU A 50 6.66 11.11 -4.71
C GLU A 50 5.38 11.82 -4.26
N ALA A 51 4.71 12.55 -5.17
CA ALA A 51 3.43 13.18 -4.86
C ALA A 51 2.36 12.14 -4.50
N TYR A 52 2.32 11.02 -5.25
CA TYR A 52 1.39 9.94 -4.95
C TYR A 52 1.64 9.31 -3.57
N ILE A 53 2.90 9.07 -3.20
CA ILE A 53 3.27 8.59 -1.86
C ILE A 53 2.80 9.57 -0.79
N ALA A 54 2.98 10.87 -1.00
CA ALA A 54 2.54 11.90 -0.05
C ALA A 54 1.01 11.87 0.16
N GLU A 55 0.24 11.76 -0.91
CA GLU A 55 -1.24 11.63 -0.84
C GLU A 55 -1.68 10.36 -0.10
N VAL A 56 -1.04 9.23 -0.38
CA VAL A 56 -1.32 7.96 0.31
C VAL A 56 -0.97 8.05 1.80
N ASN A 57 0.15 8.70 2.14
CA ASN A 57 0.55 8.93 3.52
C ASN A 57 -0.42 9.86 4.23
N GLN A 58 -0.92 10.91 3.57
CA GLN A 58 -1.96 11.77 4.13
C GLN A 58 -3.24 10.97 4.41
N LEU A 59 -3.69 10.16 3.44
CA LEU A 59 -4.84 9.27 3.63
C LEU A 59 -4.66 8.32 4.83
N ILE A 60 -3.47 7.77 5.01
CA ILE A 60 -3.15 6.93 6.18
C ILE A 60 -3.23 7.74 7.47
N THR A 61 -2.66 8.95 7.50
CA THR A 61 -2.73 9.85 8.66
C THR A 61 -4.17 10.18 9.03
N ASP A 62 -5.00 10.51 8.04
CA ASP A 62 -6.41 10.84 8.24
C ASP A 62 -7.16 9.65 8.85
N GLU A 63 -6.94 8.45 8.32
CA GLU A 63 -7.53 7.23 8.85
C GLU A 63 -7.04 6.86 10.27
N PHE A 64 -5.80 7.23 10.63
CA PHE A 64 -5.32 7.10 12.01
C PHE A 64 -5.99 8.10 12.95
N SER A 65 -6.34 9.30 12.47
CA SER A 65 -7.01 10.33 13.27
C SER A 65 -8.43 9.93 13.70
N GLU A 66 -9.05 8.98 12.99
CA GLU A 66 -10.34 8.39 13.37
C GLU A 66 -10.24 7.43 14.58
N ILE A 67 -9.03 7.11 15.06
CA ILE A 67 -8.84 6.22 16.21
C ILE A 67 -8.83 7.04 17.50
N ASP A 68 -9.86 6.85 18.32
CA ASP A 68 -9.86 7.44 19.66
C ASP A 68 -8.80 6.78 20.56
N PRO A 69 -7.96 7.55 21.28
CA PRO A 69 -6.92 6.99 22.16
C PRO A 69 -7.48 6.12 23.30
N GLY A 70 -8.73 6.36 23.72
CA GLY A 70 -9.44 5.57 24.74
C GLY A 70 -10.18 4.35 24.20
N GLN A 71 -10.10 4.08 22.88
CA GLN A 71 -10.86 3.02 22.24
C GLN A 71 -10.34 1.63 22.66
N ASN A 72 -11.27 0.68 22.80
CA ASN A 72 -10.92 -0.70 23.10
C ASN A 72 -10.01 -1.28 22.00
N LEU A 73 -8.92 -1.95 22.41
CA LEU A 73 -7.92 -2.52 21.50
C LEU A 73 -8.49 -3.49 20.44
N TYR A 74 -9.67 -4.08 20.69
CA TYR A 74 -10.39 -4.85 19.69
C TYR A 74 -10.81 -4.01 18.48
N PHE A 75 -11.39 -2.82 18.71
CA PHE A 75 -11.82 -1.92 17.64
C PHE A 75 -10.61 -1.25 16.99
N VAL A 76 -9.61 -0.85 17.78
CA VAL A 76 -8.33 -0.36 17.25
C VAL A 76 -7.73 -1.36 16.27
N LYS A 77 -7.69 -2.65 16.62
CA LYS A 77 -7.22 -3.71 15.72
C LYS A 77 -8.03 -3.78 14.41
N LYS A 78 -9.33 -3.55 14.47
CA LYS A 78 -10.18 -3.51 13.27
C LYS A 78 -9.77 -2.35 12.37
N THR A 79 -9.60 -1.16 12.94
CA THR A 79 -9.20 0.05 12.19
C THR A 79 -7.79 -0.09 11.64
N LEU A 80 -6.80 -0.52 12.43
CA LEU A 80 -5.42 -0.72 11.95
C LEU A 80 -5.33 -1.71 10.78
N ARG A 81 -6.19 -2.74 10.75
CA ARG A 81 -6.30 -3.65 9.60
C ARG A 81 -6.93 -2.99 8.37
N LYS A 82 -7.89 -2.07 8.55
CA LYS A 82 -8.44 -1.24 7.46
C LYS A 82 -7.33 -0.37 6.87
N ILE A 83 -6.60 0.36 7.72
CA ILE A 83 -5.49 1.23 7.31
C ILE A 83 -4.42 0.41 6.56
N LEU A 84 -4.00 -0.73 7.11
CA LEU A 84 -2.99 -1.56 6.45
C LEU A 84 -3.46 -2.12 5.10
N ARG A 85 -4.77 -2.39 4.91
CA ARG A 85 -5.33 -2.76 3.61
C ARG A 85 -5.27 -1.60 2.61
N ILE A 86 -5.52 -0.37 3.06
CA ILE A 86 -5.35 0.84 2.24
C ILE A 86 -3.89 0.95 1.80
N ALA A 87 -2.95 0.97 2.76
CA ALA A 87 -1.51 0.98 2.47
C ALA A 87 -1.11 -0.11 1.47
N SER A 88 -1.47 -1.36 1.75
CA SER A 88 -1.13 -2.51 0.88
C SER A 88 -1.77 -2.45 -0.51
N LYS A 89 -2.91 -1.77 -0.66
CA LYS A 89 -3.57 -1.57 -1.96
C LYS A 89 -2.76 -0.56 -2.78
N HIS A 90 -2.43 0.59 -2.21
CA HIS A 90 -1.66 1.62 -2.92
C HIS A 90 -0.23 1.19 -3.22
N ILE A 91 0.43 0.45 -2.32
CA ILE A 91 1.73 -0.18 -2.60
C ILE A 91 1.65 -1.06 -3.85
N ARG A 92 0.60 -1.89 -3.98
CA ARG A 92 0.41 -2.74 -5.17
C ARG A 92 0.12 -1.96 -6.44
N TYR A 93 -0.47 -0.77 -6.34
CA TYR A 93 -0.69 0.09 -7.51
C TYR A 93 0.63 0.64 -8.04
N THR A 94 1.52 1.07 -7.14
CA THR A 94 2.85 1.56 -7.53
C THR A 94 3.73 0.47 -8.15
N GLY A 95 3.74 -0.73 -7.56
CA GLY A 95 4.73 -1.75 -7.90
C GLY A 95 6.17 -1.36 -7.54
N SER A 96 6.37 -0.24 -6.83
CA SER A 96 7.67 0.33 -6.47
C SER A 96 8.12 -0.09 -5.08
N LYS A 97 9.38 -0.48 -4.96
CA LYS A 97 10.00 -0.81 -3.66
C LYS A 97 10.21 0.43 -2.81
N GLN A 98 10.48 1.57 -3.43
CA GLN A 98 10.63 2.83 -2.72
C GLN A 98 9.28 3.26 -2.12
N ALA A 99 8.19 3.18 -2.89
CA ALA A 99 6.85 3.42 -2.37
C ALA A 99 6.45 2.42 -1.27
N GLU A 100 6.79 1.13 -1.42
CA GLU A 100 6.58 0.12 -0.37
C GLU A 100 7.25 0.52 0.95
N VAL A 101 8.52 0.94 0.90
CA VAL A 101 9.26 1.40 2.08
C VAL A 101 8.63 2.65 2.68
N ALA A 102 8.42 3.69 1.88
CA ALA A 102 7.90 4.97 2.37
C ALA A 102 6.52 4.83 3.04
N ILE A 103 5.61 4.06 2.45
CA ILE A 103 4.24 3.87 2.96
C ILE A 103 4.25 2.99 4.23
N LEU A 104 5.03 1.90 4.26
CA LEU A 104 5.12 1.04 5.45
C LEU A 104 5.80 1.77 6.62
N LEU A 105 6.81 2.58 6.34
CA LEU A 105 7.48 3.42 7.33
C LEU A 105 6.49 4.43 7.93
N HIS A 106 5.76 5.17 7.09
CA HIS A 106 4.75 6.12 7.55
C HIS A 106 3.66 5.48 8.41
N PHE A 107 3.13 4.33 7.98
CA PHE A 107 2.19 3.54 8.79
C PHE A 107 2.76 3.17 10.16
N SER A 108 4.02 2.73 10.20
CA SER A 108 4.66 2.22 11.41
C SER A 108 4.97 3.34 12.41
N LEU A 109 5.44 4.49 11.92
CA LEU A 109 5.63 5.69 12.73
C LEU A 109 4.30 6.24 13.24
N SER A 110 3.26 6.25 12.39
CA SER A 110 1.91 6.69 12.79
C SER A 110 1.37 5.84 13.93
N LEU A 111 1.51 4.50 13.85
CA LEU A 111 1.11 3.62 14.94
C LEU A 111 1.94 3.86 16.21
N LYS A 112 3.26 4.01 16.12
CA LYS A 112 4.10 4.27 17.29
C LYS A 112 3.73 5.59 17.98
N ARG A 113 3.46 6.64 17.19
CA ARG A 113 3.15 8.00 17.67
C ARG A 113 1.69 8.17 18.10
N SER A 114 0.80 7.24 17.76
CA SER A 114 -0.63 7.30 18.09
C SER A 114 -0.98 7.26 19.59
N GLY A 115 -0.03 6.90 20.47
CA GLY A 115 -0.29 6.71 21.90
C GLY A 115 -1.11 5.45 22.24
N ILE A 116 -1.54 4.68 21.25
CA ILE A 116 -2.24 3.42 21.45
C ILE A 116 -1.31 2.44 22.18
N PRO A 117 -1.73 1.79 23.27
CA PRO A 117 -0.91 0.80 23.97
C PRO A 117 -0.91 -0.55 23.23
N PHE A 118 -0.62 -0.55 21.92
CA PHE A 118 -0.78 -1.69 21.03
C PHE A 118 0.14 -2.86 21.40
N MET A 119 1.28 -2.59 22.04
CA MET A 119 2.18 -3.64 22.55
C MET A 119 1.57 -4.50 23.66
N LYS A 120 0.52 -4.01 24.36
CA LYS A 120 -0.20 -4.82 25.36
C LYS A 120 -1.07 -5.91 24.72
N SER A 121 -1.34 -5.82 23.41
CA SER A 121 -2.07 -6.84 22.67
C SER A 121 -1.11 -7.65 21.81
N THR A 122 -0.99 -8.94 22.07
CA THR A 122 -0.15 -9.86 21.26
C THR A 122 -0.49 -9.78 19.77
N ALA A 123 -1.78 -9.66 19.44
CA ALA A 123 -2.22 -9.57 18.05
C ALA A 123 -1.74 -8.28 17.35
N LEU A 124 -1.77 -7.15 18.05
CA LEU A 124 -1.31 -5.86 17.50
C LEU A 124 0.21 -5.76 17.48
N ALA A 125 0.88 -6.23 18.54
CA ALA A 125 2.34 -6.34 18.57
C ALA A 125 2.86 -7.19 17.40
N ASN A 126 2.21 -8.31 17.10
CA ASN A 126 2.58 -9.16 15.96
C ASN A 126 2.30 -8.48 14.62
N LEU A 127 1.18 -7.76 14.48
CA LEU A 127 0.88 -6.99 13.27
C LEU A 127 1.97 -5.95 12.98
N TYR A 128 2.40 -5.24 14.03
CA TYR A 128 3.46 -4.24 13.94
C TYR A 128 4.81 -4.86 13.57
N LYS A 129 5.24 -5.89 14.31
CA LYS A 129 6.49 -6.63 14.02
C LYS A 129 6.51 -7.17 12.58
N GLN A 130 5.37 -7.62 12.06
CA GLN A 130 5.28 -8.05 10.67
C GLN A 130 5.49 -6.90 9.67
N GLN A 131 5.01 -5.69 9.97
CA GLN A 131 5.27 -4.53 9.10
C GLN A 131 6.73 -4.12 9.17
N ILE A 132 7.34 -4.09 10.35
CA ILE A 132 8.78 -3.82 10.49
C ILE A 132 9.63 -4.85 9.74
N LYS A 133 9.25 -6.14 9.78
CA LYS A 133 9.93 -7.19 9.00
C LYS A 133 9.82 -6.96 7.49
N LYS A 134 8.64 -6.58 7.00
CA LYS A 134 8.43 -6.27 5.58
C LYS A 134 9.20 -5.01 5.15
N LEU A 135 9.17 -3.97 5.97
CA LEU A 135 9.90 -2.73 5.78
C LEU A 135 11.40 -3.01 5.64
N ASN A 136 11.99 -3.72 6.60
CA ASN A 136 13.39 -4.15 6.54
C ASN A 136 13.72 -4.91 5.24
N ALA A 137 12.87 -5.87 4.86
CA ALA A 137 13.08 -6.65 3.64
C ALA A 137 12.98 -5.80 2.37
N ALA A 138 12.06 -4.83 2.33
CA ALA A 138 11.90 -3.92 1.20
C ALA A 138 13.08 -2.93 1.12
N ILE A 139 13.54 -2.39 2.25
CA ILE A 139 14.73 -1.53 2.33
C ILE A 139 15.95 -2.26 1.72
N GLY A 140 16.19 -3.51 2.09
CA GLY A 140 17.33 -4.29 1.57
C GLY A 140 17.30 -4.55 0.05
N THR A 141 16.22 -4.19 -0.66
CA THR A 141 16.15 -4.26 -2.13
C THR A 141 16.44 -2.93 -2.83
N LEU A 142 16.60 -1.84 -2.08
CA LEU A 142 16.90 -0.51 -2.61
C LEU A 142 18.40 -0.32 -2.84
N HIS A 143 18.77 0.77 -3.52
CA HIS A 143 20.15 1.22 -3.65
C HIS A 143 20.74 1.60 -2.28
N GLU A 144 22.05 1.39 -2.07
CA GLU A 144 22.73 1.56 -0.78
C GLU A 144 22.49 2.95 -0.14
N ASP A 145 22.52 4.02 -0.94
CA ASP A 145 22.26 5.38 -0.45
C ASP A 145 20.87 5.50 0.19
N LEU A 146 19.83 4.98 -0.49
CA LEU A 146 18.46 4.96 0.04
C LEU A 146 18.32 4.02 1.24
N GLN A 147 19.07 2.92 1.27
CA GLN A 147 19.05 1.99 2.40
C GLN A 147 19.48 2.70 3.68
N TYR A 148 20.58 3.45 3.63
CA TYR A 148 21.10 4.17 4.78
C TYR A 148 20.04 5.13 5.35
N ASP A 149 19.45 5.97 4.51
CA ASP A 149 18.45 6.95 4.92
C ASP A 149 17.22 6.29 5.56
N TYR A 150 16.67 5.27 4.91
CA TYR A 150 15.48 4.59 5.42
C TYR A 150 15.75 3.76 6.68
N LEU A 151 16.94 3.19 6.84
CA LEU A 151 17.32 2.51 8.08
C LEU A 151 17.38 3.49 9.25
N GLN A 152 17.90 4.71 9.03
CA GLN A 152 17.89 5.74 10.07
C GLN A 152 16.46 6.10 10.48
N MET A 153 15.57 6.35 9.53
CA MET A 153 14.17 6.67 9.82
C MET A 153 13.44 5.50 10.51
N MET A 154 13.75 4.26 10.11
CA MET A 154 13.16 3.07 10.71
C MET A 154 13.60 2.87 12.17
N ASN A 155 14.75 3.35 12.60
CA ASN A 155 15.15 3.29 14.03
C ASN A 155 14.22 4.10 14.94
N GLU A 156 13.45 5.03 14.38
CA GLU A 156 12.40 5.74 15.10
C GLU A 156 11.12 4.91 15.29
N CYS A 157 10.96 3.78 14.58
CA CYS A 157 9.88 2.80 14.75
C CYS A 157 10.13 1.91 15.99
#